data_AF-A0A7C1ZLK6-F1
#
_entry.id   AF-A0A7C1ZLK6-F1
#
_cell.length_a   1.000
_cell.length_b   1.000
_cell.length_c   1.000
_cell.angle_alpha   90.00
_cell.angle_beta   90.00
_cell.angle_gamma   90.00
#
_symmetry.space_group_name_H-M   'P 1'
#
loop_
_entity.id
_entity.type
_entity.pdbx_description
1 polymer ?
#
loop_
_entity_poly.entity_id
_entity_poly.type
_entity_poly.pdbx_seq_one_letter_code
_entity_poly.pdbx_strand_id
1 'polypeptide(L)'
;MRLEQWFVSRAVGLFIPPEMSVSVVRGIVFEHPKFKDGTSVCTGPIVFFSSERMEISTRCGNDYKLGEIESGFVEYMEEIGQTIEDYDYSELN
;
A
#
# COMPACT_ATOMS: atom_id res chain seq x y z
N MET A 1 -3.14 -10.66 8.88
CA MET A 1 -1.91 -10.10 8.30
C MET A 1 -2.02 -8.60 8.37
N ARG A 2 -0.93 -7.93 8.74
CA ARG A 2 -0.91 -6.48 8.93
C ARG A 2 0.24 -5.86 8.15
N LEU A 3 0.01 -4.67 7.61
CA LEU A 3 1.01 -3.82 6.98
C LEU A 3 1.13 -2.53 7.79
N GLU A 4 2.34 -2.25 8.25
CA GLU A 4 2.72 -1.00 8.90
C GLU A 4 3.63 -0.20 7.97
N GLN A 5 3.78 1.12 8.22
CA GLN A 5 4.65 2.01 7.43
C GLN A 5 4.43 1.82 5.93
N TRP A 6 3.16 1.82 5.54
CA TRP A 6 2.72 1.42 4.22
C TRP A 6 2.43 2.62 3.33
N PHE A 7 2.53 2.40 2.03
CA PHE A 7 2.12 3.37 1.02
C PHE A 7 1.60 2.66 -0.23
N VAL A 8 0.67 3.33 -0.91
CA VAL A 8 0.19 2.89 -2.21
C VAL A 8 1.15 3.41 -3.28
N SER A 9 1.55 2.52 -4.18
CA SER A 9 2.33 2.90 -5.37
C SER A 9 1.71 2.26 -6.61
N ARG A 10 1.99 2.85 -7.77
CA ARG A 10 1.66 2.20 -9.04
C ARG A 10 2.82 1.29 -9.43
N ALA A 11 2.54 0.01 -9.63
CA ALA A 11 3.49 -0.90 -10.25
C ALA A 11 3.58 -0.55 -11.75
N VAL A 12 4.66 0.12 -12.13
CA VAL A 12 5.02 0.42 -13.52
C VAL A 12 6.17 -0.49 -13.95
N GLY A 13 5.92 -1.30 -14.98
CA GLY A 13 7.00 -2.00 -15.69
C GLY A 13 7.58 -1.08 -16.77
N LEU A 14 8.88 -1.21 -17.07
CA LEU A 14 9.58 -0.42 -18.09
C LEU A 14 8.95 -0.50 -19.50
N PHE A 15 8.10 -1.51 -19.74
CA PHE A 15 7.44 -1.77 -21.02
C PHE A 15 5.92 -1.88 -20.89
N ILE A 16 5.34 -1.32 -19.82
CA ILE A 16 3.90 -1.36 -19.58
C ILE A 16 3.32 0.04 -19.80
N PRO A 17 2.30 0.19 -20.67
CA PRO A 17 1.60 1.45 -20.85
C PRO A 17 1.04 1.99 -19.52
N PRO A 18 1.04 3.32 -19.27
CA PRO A 18 0.55 3.88 -18.00
C PRO A 18 -0.87 3.46 -17.63
N GLU A 19 -1.75 3.26 -18.62
CA GLU A 19 -3.12 2.78 -18.45
C GLU A 19 -3.21 1.33 -17.93
N MET A 20 -2.14 0.56 -18.06
CA MET A 20 -2.03 -0.79 -17.53
C MET A 20 -1.32 -0.83 -16.17
N SER A 21 -0.96 0.33 -15.60
CA SER A 21 -0.42 0.39 -14.25
C SER A 21 -1.46 -0.09 -13.23
N VAL A 22 -0.98 -0.83 -12.22
CA VAL A 22 -1.83 -1.38 -11.16
C VAL A 22 -1.39 -0.83 -9.82
N SER A 23 -2.36 -0.50 -8.96
CA SER A 23 -2.08 -0.08 -7.60
C SER A 23 -1.64 -1.28 -6.76
N VAL A 24 -0.53 -1.12 -6.04
CA VAL A 24 0.01 -2.09 -5.08
C VAL A 24 0.33 -1.36 -3.78
N VAL A 25 0.25 -2.07 -2.66
CA VAL A 25 0.74 -1.56 -1.37
C VAL A 25 2.13 -2.10 -1.11
N ARG A 26 3.03 -1.19 -0.70
CA ARG A 26 4.34 -1.51 -0.15
C ARG A 26 4.31 -1.19 1.34
N GLY A 27 5.01 -1.97 2.16
CA GLY A 27 5.07 -1.73 3.60
C GLY A 27 5.80 -2.84 4.35
N ILE A 28 5.77 -2.75 5.67
CA ILE A 28 6.38 -3.72 6.59
C ILE A 28 5.32 -4.70 7.06
N VAL A 29 5.53 -5.99 6.81
CA VAL A 29 4.53 -7.03 7.10
C VAL A 29 4.69 -7.63 8.48
N PHE A 30 3.55 -7.93 9.12
CA PHE A 30 3.44 -8.67 10.37
C PHE A 30 2.37 -9.76 10.26
N GLU A 31 2.57 -10.85 11.01
CA GLU A 31 1.67 -12.01 11.10
C GLU A 31 1.40 -12.67 9.74
N HIS A 32 2.40 -12.67 8.85
CA HIS A 32 2.28 -13.29 7.54
C HIS A 32 2.75 -14.75 7.61
N PRO A 33 2.00 -15.73 7.07
CA PRO A 33 2.36 -17.15 7.17
C PRO A 33 3.65 -17.52 6.42
N LYS A 34 4.08 -16.67 5.49
CA LYS A 34 5.25 -16.90 4.61
C LYS A 34 6.41 -15.92 4.81
N PHE A 35 6.18 -14.80 5.46
CA PHE A 35 7.21 -13.77 5.64
C PHE A 35 7.47 -13.59 7.12
N LYS A 36 8.73 -13.32 7.48
CA LYS A 36 9.04 -12.97 8.86
C LYS A 36 8.49 -11.59 9.18
N ASP A 37 8.07 -11.38 10.41
CA ASP A 37 7.68 -10.06 10.90
C ASP A 37 8.82 -9.04 10.69
N GLY A 38 8.46 -7.83 10.29
CA GLY A 38 9.43 -6.78 9.96
C GLY A 38 9.97 -6.85 8.52
N THR A 39 9.52 -7.81 7.71
CA THR A 39 9.96 -7.90 6.30
C THR A 39 9.28 -6.81 5.47
N SER A 40 10.06 -6.05 4.71
CA SER A 40 9.53 -5.15 3.68
C SER A 40 8.98 -5.96 2.51
N VAL A 41 7.73 -5.70 2.13
CA VAL A 41 7.04 -6.42 1.05
C VAL A 41 6.38 -5.47 0.06
N CYS A 42 6.20 -5.96 -1.16
CA CYS A 42 5.28 -5.39 -2.14
C CYS A 42 4.16 -6.40 -2.32
N THR A 43 2.92 -5.96 -2.12
CA THR A 43 1.73 -6.79 -2.34
C THR A 43 1.46 -7.00 -3.83
N GLY A 44 0.59 -7.97 -4.13
CA GLY A 44 -0.03 -8.06 -5.45
C GLY A 44 -1.01 -6.89 -5.70
N PRO A 45 -1.56 -6.79 -6.93
CA PRO A 45 -2.52 -5.74 -7.27
C PRO A 45 -3.67 -5.66 -6.28
N ILE A 46 -3.99 -4.46 -5.80
CA ILE A 46 -5.14 -4.20 -4.95
C ILE A 46 -6.41 -4.40 -5.79
N VAL A 47 -7.38 -5.14 -5.26
CA VAL A 47 -8.68 -5.35 -5.90
C VAL A 47 -9.83 -4.78 -5.07
N PHE A 48 -9.60 -4.51 -3.79
CA PHE A 48 -10.57 -3.92 -2.89
C PHE A 48 -9.86 -3.15 -1.78
N PHE A 49 -10.46 -2.03 -1.36
CA PHE A 49 -10.06 -1.24 -0.21
C PHE A 49 -11.31 -0.84 0.60
N SER A 50 -11.25 -1.02 1.91
CA SER A 50 -12.23 -0.53 2.87
C SER A 50 -11.59 0.53 3.75
N SER A 51 -12.00 1.79 3.58
CA SER A 51 -11.57 2.90 4.44
C SER A 51 -12.07 2.74 5.88
N GLU A 52 -13.31 2.26 6.07
CA GLU A 52 -13.89 2.04 7.40
C GLU A 52 -13.09 1.04 8.25
N ARG A 53 -12.55 0.00 7.61
CA ARG A 53 -11.82 -1.08 8.30
C ARG A 53 -10.31 -0.95 8.18
N MET A 54 -9.84 0.00 7.37
CA MET A 54 -8.44 0.11 6.95
C MET A 54 -7.93 -1.25 6.45
N GLU A 55 -8.65 -1.86 5.50
CA GLU A 55 -8.36 -3.19 4.97
C GLU A 55 -8.22 -3.17 3.45
N ILE A 56 -7.25 -3.91 2.94
CA ILE A 56 -7.10 -4.17 1.50
C ILE A 56 -7.20 -5.65 1.20
N SER A 57 -7.72 -5.96 0.02
CA SER A 57 -7.63 -7.29 -0.58
C SER A 57 -6.82 -7.22 -1.87
N THR A 58 -5.98 -8.23 -2.08
CA THR A 58 -5.12 -8.31 -3.25
C THR A 58 -5.60 -9.39 -4.22
N ARG A 59 -5.25 -9.26 -5.50
CA ARG A 59 -5.58 -10.26 -6.54
C ARG A 59 -5.05 -11.67 -6.23
N CYS A 60 -4.00 -11.75 -5.41
CA CYS A 60 -3.42 -13.02 -4.96
C CYS A 60 -4.21 -13.69 -3.82
N GLY A 61 -5.32 -13.09 -3.36
CA GLY A 61 -6.15 -13.61 -2.27
C GLY A 61 -5.62 -13.33 -0.87
N ASN A 62 -4.69 -12.38 -0.73
CA ASN A 62 -4.22 -11.93 0.58
C ASN A 62 -4.99 -10.69 1.03
N ASP A 63 -5.47 -10.71 2.26
CA ASP A 63 -6.11 -9.58 2.93
C ASP A 63 -5.17 -8.99 4.00
N TYR A 64 -4.98 -7.68 3.97
CA TYR A 64 -4.12 -6.97 4.91
C TYR A 64 -4.91 -5.90 5.64
N LYS A 65 -4.73 -5.87 6.97
CA LYS A 65 -5.05 -4.68 7.76
C LYS A 65 -3.93 -3.67 7.61
N LEU A 66 -4.29 -2.44 7.31
CA LEU A 66 -3.40 -1.31 7.21
C LEU A 66 -3.33 -0.66 8.59
N GLY A 67 -2.13 -0.64 9.15
CA GLY A 67 -1.85 0.05 10.41
C GLY A 67 -1.67 1.55 10.20
N GLU A 68 -1.24 2.24 11.25
CA GLU A 68 -1.03 3.68 11.20
C GLU A 68 0.21 4.02 10.36
N ILE A 69 0.12 5.09 9.57
CA ILE A 69 1.28 5.66 8.89
C ILE A 69 1.98 6.55 9.93
N GLU A 70 3.23 6.24 10.27
CA GLU A 70 4.02 7.07 11.16
C GLU A 70 4.26 8.45 10.54
N SER A 71 4.19 9.51 11.35
CA SER A 71 4.34 10.90 10.86
C SER A 71 5.68 11.14 10.15
N GLY A 72 6.76 10.49 10.60
CA GLY A 72 8.08 10.61 9.97
C GLY A 72 8.18 9.94 8.59
N PHE A 73 7.25 9.04 8.26
CA PHE A 73 7.22 8.42 6.93
C PHE A 73 6.80 9.42 5.84
N VAL A 74 5.90 10.34 6.18
CA VAL A 74 5.48 11.41 5.26
C VAL A 74 6.66 12.32 4.93
N GLU A 75 7.38 12.77 5.97
CA GLU A 75 8.58 13.60 5.84
C GLU A 75 9.66 12.92 4.99
N TYR A 76 9.92 11.62 5.22
CA TYR A 76 10.88 10.85 4.42
C TYR A 76 10.51 10.79 2.93
N MET A 77 9.23 10.57 2.61
CA MET A 77 8.78 10.49 1.22
C MET A 77 8.92 11.83 0.50
N GLU A 78 8.63 12.94 1.19
CA GLU A 78 8.87 14.29 0.68
C GLU A 78 10.37 14.57 0.45
N GLU A 79 11.25 14.15 1.37
CA GLU A 79 12.71 14.31 1.24
C GLU A 79 13.28 13.61 -0.01
N ILE A 80 12.73 12.44 -0.38
CA ILE A 80 13.15 11.71 -1.59
C ILE A 80 12.44 12.19 -2.86
N GLY A 81 11.71 13.31 -2.79
CA GLY A 81 11.02 13.94 -3.91
C GLY A 81 9.77 13.19 -4.36
N GLN A 82 9.18 12.37 -3.50
CA GLN A 82 7.89 11.72 -3.76
C GLN A 82 6.76 12.56 -3.14
N THR A 83 5.72 12.82 -3.92
CA THR A 83 4.53 13.50 -3.42
C THR A 83 3.56 12.48 -2.83
N ILE A 84 3.17 12.66 -1.58
CA ILE A 84 2.05 11.94 -0.98
C ILE A 84 0.78 12.74 -1.28
N GLU A 85 -0.09 12.17 -2.10
CA GLU A 85 -1.45 12.69 -2.27
C GLU A 85 -2.30 12.06 -1.17
N ASP A 86 -2.68 12.86 -0.16
CA ASP A 86 -3.69 12.48 0.80
C ASP A 86 -5.04 12.56 0.07
N TYR A 87 -5.60 11.42 -0.32
CA TYR A 87 -6.89 11.40 -0.98
C TYR A 87 -7.97 11.56 0.08
N ASP A 88 -8.68 12.70 0.05
CA ASP A 88 -9.89 12.87 0.84
C ASP A 88 -10.98 11.94 0.28
N TYR A 89 -11.13 10.77 0.92
CA TYR A 89 -12.13 9.78 0.54
C TYR A 89 -13.57 10.20 0.88
N SER A 90 -13.78 11.34 1.55
CA SER A 90 -15.13 11.85 1.85
C SER A 90 -15.90 12.31 0.60
N GLU A 91 -15.19 12.54 -0.52
CA GLU A 91 -15.78 12.96 -1.79
C GLU A 91 -16.21 11.78 -2.71
N LEU A 92 -15.99 10.52 -2.31
CA LEU A 92 -16.32 9.33 -3.12
C LEU A 92 -17.72 8.74 -2.82
N ASN A 93 -18.73 9.58 -2.56
CA ASN A 93 -20.14 9.17 -2.43
C ASN A 93 -20.98 9.52 -3.66
#